data_AF-A0A1C7MVM2-F1
#
_entry.id   AF-A0A1C7MVM2-F1
#
_cell.length_a   1.000
_cell.length_b   1.000
_cell.length_c   1.000
_cell.angle_alpha   90.00
_cell.angle_beta   90.00
_cell.angle_gamma   90.00
#
_symmetry.space_group_name_H-M   'P 1'
#
loop_
_entity.id
_entity.type
_entity.pdbx_description
1 polymer ?
#
loop_
_entity_poly.entity_id
_entity_poly.type
_entity_poly.pdbx_seq_one_letter_code
_entity_poly.pdbx_strand_id
1 'polypeptide(L)'
;MSKAIIHDPKIINIVITTLSNTQNDYLVGNPEWNNGTRSDVVLEAKPSVLNLPPIIIEIQHTVNRLFMKRVINYSLEAFNRHKLNPIVLIICTDTLSDSVAKEVKTRDIPACYDFPSTGWASDCLIVCKRRVLEYTDTMPLNPFIPLTLFLTSRELTRNCLIYQDDPTMQYLYTLVSHFHQNRLGDQHITDILAQVLDTQDHEHTKLLELVDQNSSPKTVAKAIKNLQSQNYAMKRKYTDVDLWPSFIPTNISTTAATATAAADPTISEDIDFTLESVTLYERGMIFAENYKHTRMQKGFKRMDWSACYSKGIELKLFKYKSADILRNQFNKYIKNKKKKCQ
;
A
#
# COMPACT_ATOMS: atom_id res chain seq x y z
N MET A 1 -1.63 8.08 1.68
CA MET A 1 -2.49 8.77 2.68
C MET A 1 -2.71 7.97 3.95
N SER A 2 -2.95 6.65 3.90
CA SER A 2 -3.15 5.81 5.09
C SER A 2 -2.06 5.97 6.17
N LYS A 3 -0.79 6.09 5.75
CA LYS A 3 0.35 6.38 6.65
C LYS A 3 0.31 7.77 7.29
N ALA A 4 -0.30 8.77 6.64
CA ALA A 4 -0.48 10.10 7.24
C ALA A 4 -1.63 10.10 8.26
N ILE A 5 -2.70 9.37 7.97
CA ILE A 5 -3.87 9.24 8.85
C ILE A 5 -3.51 8.57 10.17
N ILE A 6 -2.68 7.52 10.14
CA ILE A 6 -2.28 6.79 11.35
C ILE A 6 -1.40 7.61 12.31
N HIS A 7 -0.85 8.75 11.87
CA HIS A 7 -0.12 9.68 12.74
C HIS A 7 -1.03 10.65 13.50
N ASP A 8 -2.32 10.70 13.18
CA ASP A 8 -3.27 11.54 13.89
C ASP A 8 -3.49 11.04 15.33
N PRO A 9 -3.40 11.91 16.37
CA PRO A 9 -3.51 11.50 17.76
C PRO A 9 -4.81 10.75 18.11
N LYS A 10 -5.94 11.15 17.51
CA LYS A 10 -7.23 10.48 17.76
C LYS A 10 -7.23 9.08 17.17
N ILE A 11 -6.65 8.92 15.97
CA ILE A 11 -6.50 7.62 15.32
C ILE A 11 -5.56 6.71 16.11
N ILE A 12 -4.42 7.22 16.58
CA ILE A 12 -3.49 6.50 17.45
C ILE A 12 -4.22 6.02 18.71
N ASN A 13 -5.04 6.86 19.34
CA ASN A 13 -5.76 6.49 20.55
C ASN A 13 -6.81 5.39 20.30
N ILE A 14 -7.47 5.38 19.14
CA ILE A 14 -8.37 4.28 18.73
C ILE A 14 -7.60 2.95 18.66
N VAL A 15 -6.40 2.96 18.05
CA VAL A 15 -5.55 1.77 17.96
C VAL A 15 -5.10 1.31 19.36
N ILE A 16 -4.57 2.21 20.18
CA ILE A 16 -4.09 1.88 21.55
C ILE A 16 -5.23 1.29 22.39
N THR A 17 -6.41 1.93 22.38
CA THR A 17 -7.57 1.46 23.14
C THR A 17 -7.96 0.04 22.72
N THR A 18 -7.89 -0.26 21.42
CA THR A 18 -8.26 -1.58 20.89
C THR A 18 -7.23 -2.65 21.24
N LEU A 19 -5.94 -2.33 21.18
CA LEU A 19 -4.86 -3.31 21.33
C LEU A 19 -4.45 -3.54 22.78
N SER A 20 -4.51 -2.51 23.62
CA SER A 20 -3.95 -2.53 24.97
C SER A 20 -4.96 -2.14 26.04
N ASN A 21 -6.19 -1.77 25.67
CA ASN A 21 -7.24 -1.31 26.59
C ASN A 21 -6.77 -0.15 27.50
N THR A 22 -5.90 0.70 26.96
CA THR A 22 -5.40 1.92 27.62
C THR A 22 -5.67 3.13 26.74
N GLN A 23 -5.55 4.34 27.32
CA GLN A 23 -5.75 5.59 26.59
C GLN A 23 -4.66 6.57 26.95
N ASN A 24 -4.10 7.24 25.94
CA ASN A 24 -3.07 8.26 26.11
C ASN A 24 -1.79 7.80 26.84
N ASP A 25 -1.52 6.49 26.93
CA ASP A 25 -0.35 5.94 27.63
C ASP A 25 0.88 5.74 26.73
N TYR A 26 0.74 6.03 25.44
CA TYR A 26 1.81 5.92 24.46
C TYR A 26 2.15 7.27 23.84
N LEU A 27 3.37 7.35 23.30
CA LEU A 27 3.89 8.43 22.47
C LEU A 27 4.39 7.86 21.15
N VAL A 28 4.40 8.67 20.09
CA VAL A 28 5.04 8.28 18.82
C VAL A 28 6.56 8.26 19.04
N GLY A 29 7.14 7.08 18.90
CA GLY A 29 8.57 6.81 19.06
C GLY A 29 9.36 6.96 17.77
N ASN A 30 10.65 6.61 17.83
CA ASN A 30 11.51 6.63 16.64
C ASN A 30 11.29 5.36 15.78
N PRO A 31 10.77 5.50 14.55
CA PRO A 31 10.50 4.34 13.69
C PRO A 31 11.75 3.72 13.06
N GLU A 32 12.92 4.38 13.15
CA GLU A 32 14.17 3.87 12.58
C GLU A 32 14.85 2.88 13.53
N TRP A 33 15.30 1.76 12.97
CA TRP A 33 15.96 0.67 13.67
C TRP A 33 17.48 0.72 13.45
N ASN A 34 18.25 0.07 14.34
CA ASN A 34 19.72 0.14 14.33
C ASN A 34 20.35 -0.48 13.07
N ASN A 35 19.64 -1.41 12.44
CA ASN A 35 20.03 -2.03 11.17
C ASN A 35 19.73 -1.16 9.93
N GLY A 36 19.29 0.09 10.12
CA GLY A 36 18.96 1.03 9.05
C GLY A 36 17.60 0.79 8.37
N THR A 37 16.82 -0.17 8.88
CA THR A 37 15.42 -0.36 8.46
C THR A 37 14.48 0.55 9.25
N ARG A 38 13.22 0.65 8.80
CA ARG A 38 12.26 1.58 9.37
C ARG A 38 10.85 1.01 9.34
N SER A 39 10.13 1.17 10.44
CA SER A 39 8.70 0.89 10.55
C SER A 39 7.85 2.08 10.12
N ASP A 40 6.57 1.85 9.82
CA ASP A 40 5.66 2.96 9.49
C ASP A 40 5.36 3.81 10.74
N VAL A 41 4.94 3.17 11.83
CA VAL A 41 4.74 3.82 13.13
C VAL A 41 5.26 2.92 14.25
N VAL A 42 5.92 3.54 15.22
CA VAL A 42 6.28 2.92 16.50
C VAL A 42 5.67 3.74 17.61
N LEU A 43 4.96 3.08 18.52
CA LEU A 43 4.42 3.69 19.73
C LEU A 43 5.19 3.16 20.94
N GLU A 44 5.67 4.08 21.76
CA GLU A 44 6.45 3.80 22.96
C GLU A 44 5.64 4.18 24.19
N ALA A 45 5.70 3.35 25.22
CA ALA A 45 5.04 3.65 26.49
C ALA A 45 5.61 4.94 27.09
N LYS A 46 4.73 5.76 27.66
CA LYS A 46 5.15 6.94 28.41
C LYS A 46 5.99 6.53 29.62
N PRO A 47 7.00 7.32 30.03
CA PRO A 47 7.80 7.02 31.22
C PRO A 47 6.98 6.86 32.51
N SER A 48 5.79 7.49 32.56
CA SER A 48 4.86 7.40 33.70
C SER A 48 4.11 6.07 33.78
N VAL A 49 4.20 5.22 32.76
CA VAL A 49 3.47 3.95 32.68
C VAL A 49 4.47 2.81 32.59
N LEU A 50 4.41 1.89 33.54
CA LEU A 50 5.35 0.77 33.63
C LEU A 50 4.87 -0.41 32.78
N ASN A 51 5.83 -1.11 32.16
CA ASN A 51 5.66 -2.44 31.55
C ASN A 51 4.68 -2.56 30.38
N LEU A 52 4.32 -1.47 29.71
CA LEU A 52 3.58 -1.56 28.46
C LEU A 52 4.52 -1.92 27.29
N PRO A 53 4.18 -2.94 26.48
CA PRO A 53 5.01 -3.32 25.33
C PRO A 53 4.95 -2.23 24.26
N PRO A 54 6.04 -1.98 23.51
CA PRO A 54 6.00 -1.09 22.36
C PRO A 54 5.03 -1.63 21.31
N ILE A 55 4.37 -0.74 20.56
CA ILE A 55 3.45 -1.12 19.48
C ILE A 55 4.08 -0.75 18.14
N ILE A 56 4.16 -1.71 17.22
CA ILE A 56 4.62 -1.49 15.85
C ILE A 56 3.40 -1.57 14.92
N ILE A 57 3.16 -0.53 14.13
CA ILE A 57 2.07 -0.50 13.14
C ILE A 57 2.69 -0.45 11.74
N GLU A 58 2.26 -1.37 10.88
CA GLU A 58 2.70 -1.46 9.49
C GLU A 58 1.49 -1.42 8.56
N ILE A 59 1.52 -0.56 7.56
CA ILE A 59 0.48 -0.46 6.53
C ILE A 59 1.06 -0.98 5.22
N GLN A 60 0.60 -2.15 4.80
CA GLN A 60 1.20 -2.85 3.68
C GLN A 60 0.13 -3.26 2.66
N HIS A 61 0.41 -2.97 1.39
CA HIS A 61 -0.43 -3.40 0.28
C HIS A 61 -0.53 -4.92 0.16
N THR A 62 0.61 -5.60 0.21
CA THR A 62 0.67 -7.06 0.12
C THR A 62 1.44 -7.65 1.29
N VAL A 63 0.76 -8.47 2.09
CA VAL A 63 1.32 -9.18 3.24
C VAL A 63 1.69 -10.61 2.80
N ASN A 64 3.00 -10.85 2.69
CA ASN A 64 3.58 -12.13 2.27
C ASN A 64 4.71 -12.57 3.22
N ARG A 65 5.25 -13.78 3.03
CA ARG A 65 6.32 -14.31 3.90
C ARG A 65 7.57 -13.43 3.98
N LEU A 66 7.96 -12.74 2.89
CA LEU A 66 9.12 -11.85 2.91
C LEU A 66 8.83 -10.62 3.79
N PHE A 67 7.63 -10.07 3.68
CA PHE A 67 7.18 -8.99 4.56
C PHE A 67 7.09 -9.46 6.02
N MET A 68 6.53 -10.64 6.30
CA MET A 68 6.48 -11.18 7.67
C MET A 68 7.88 -11.34 8.27
N LYS A 69 8.87 -11.85 7.49
CA LYS A 69 10.27 -11.90 7.95
C LYS A 69 10.83 -10.52 8.30
N ARG A 70 10.46 -9.49 7.54
CA ARG A 70 10.85 -8.10 7.84
C ARG A 70 10.24 -7.61 9.16
N VAL A 71 8.96 -7.88 9.38
CA VAL A 71 8.25 -7.54 10.62
C VAL A 71 8.83 -8.27 11.84
N ILE A 72 9.21 -9.54 11.67
CA ILE A 72 9.93 -10.29 12.71
C ILE A 72 11.24 -9.58 13.08
N ASN A 73 12.02 -9.16 12.08
CA ASN A 73 13.25 -8.40 12.33
C ASN A 73 12.98 -7.07 13.06
N TYR A 74 11.93 -6.34 12.68
CA TYR A 74 11.53 -5.12 13.41
C TYR A 74 11.22 -5.40 14.87
N SER A 75 10.58 -6.53 15.13
CA SER A 75 10.22 -6.93 16.49
C SER A 75 11.44 -7.29 17.34
N LEU A 76 12.44 -7.93 16.74
CA LEU A 76 13.72 -8.20 17.39
C LEU A 76 14.49 -6.90 17.68
N GLU A 77 14.46 -5.92 16.77
CA GLU A 77 15.06 -4.60 17.00
C GLU A 77 14.33 -3.85 18.12
N ALA A 78 12.99 -3.90 18.15
CA ALA A 78 12.20 -3.32 19.23
C ALA A 78 12.50 -3.99 20.58
N PHE A 79 12.63 -5.31 20.62
CA PHE A 79 13.05 -6.03 21.83
C PHE A 79 14.46 -5.59 22.27
N ASN A 80 15.40 -5.46 21.33
CA ASN A 80 16.74 -4.99 21.66
C ASN A 80 16.73 -3.59 22.28
N ARG A 81 15.85 -2.69 21.81
CA ARG A 81 15.71 -1.32 22.29
C ARG A 81 14.96 -1.21 23.62
N HIS A 82 13.82 -1.88 23.76
CA HIS A 82 12.88 -1.68 24.87
C HIS A 82 12.87 -2.82 25.89
N LYS A 83 13.53 -3.94 25.59
CA LYS A 83 13.57 -5.17 26.43
C LYS A 83 12.19 -5.81 26.68
N LEU A 84 11.21 -5.46 25.85
CA LEU A 84 9.86 -6.01 25.86
C LEU A 84 9.48 -6.43 24.43
N ASN A 85 8.79 -7.57 24.31
CA ASN A 85 8.27 -8.02 23.03
C ASN A 85 7.15 -7.09 22.57
N PRO A 86 7.18 -6.58 21.32
CA PRO A 86 6.18 -5.63 20.85
C PRO A 86 4.82 -6.28 20.61
N ILE A 87 3.77 -5.47 20.60
CA ILE A 87 2.51 -5.79 19.91
C ILE A 87 2.65 -5.27 18.47
N VAL A 88 2.38 -6.14 17.50
CA VAL A 88 2.48 -5.79 16.08
C VAL A 88 1.08 -5.73 15.48
N LEU A 89 0.75 -4.62 14.82
CA LEU A 89 -0.47 -4.46 14.03
C LEU A 89 -0.11 -4.27 12.55
N ILE A 90 -0.61 -5.16 11.70
CA ILE A 90 -0.39 -5.15 10.27
C ILE A 90 -1.72 -4.85 9.59
N ILE A 91 -1.80 -3.73 8.88
CA ILE A 91 -2.96 -3.34 8.09
C ILE A 91 -2.70 -3.72 6.64
N CYS A 92 -3.31 -4.82 6.21
CA CYS A 92 -3.25 -5.34 4.85
C CYS A 92 -4.29 -4.63 3.98
N THR A 93 -3.84 -3.70 3.13
CA THR A 93 -4.75 -2.87 2.33
C THR A 93 -5.25 -3.53 1.04
N ASP A 94 -4.66 -4.66 0.64
CA ASP A 94 -5.08 -5.37 -0.56
C ASP A 94 -4.96 -6.90 -0.43
N THR A 95 -3.74 -7.44 -0.52
CA THR A 95 -3.55 -8.88 -0.68
C THR A 95 -2.86 -9.51 0.52
N LEU A 96 -3.57 -10.41 1.22
CA LEU A 96 -2.98 -11.35 2.16
C LEU A 96 -2.63 -12.64 1.42
N SER A 97 -1.34 -12.96 1.28
CA SER A 97 -0.91 -14.14 0.53
C SER A 97 -1.43 -15.44 1.16
N ASP A 98 -1.75 -16.46 0.35
CA ASP A 98 -2.23 -17.76 0.83
C ASP A 98 -1.30 -18.40 1.86
N SER A 99 0.01 -18.21 1.67
CA SER A 99 1.03 -18.73 2.57
C SER A 99 0.92 -18.17 3.99
N VAL A 100 0.45 -16.92 4.13
CA VAL A 100 0.23 -16.27 5.43
C VAL A 100 -1.21 -16.52 5.89
N ALA A 101 -2.18 -16.51 4.99
CA ALA A 101 -3.59 -16.75 5.28
C ALA A 101 -3.86 -18.15 5.88
N LYS A 102 -3.04 -19.15 5.55
CA LYS A 102 -3.11 -20.50 6.14
C LYS A 102 -2.60 -20.57 7.59
N GLU A 103 -1.81 -19.60 8.01
CA GLU A 103 -1.17 -19.59 9.34
C GLU A 103 -1.95 -18.75 10.35
N VAL A 104 -2.82 -17.86 9.89
CA VAL A 104 -3.59 -16.99 10.77
C VAL A 104 -4.78 -17.71 11.41
N LYS A 105 -5.15 -17.26 12.59
CA LYS A 105 -6.35 -17.70 13.33
C LYS A 105 -7.23 -16.51 13.67
N THR A 106 -8.49 -16.77 13.96
CA THR A 106 -9.41 -15.73 14.45
C THR A 106 -9.11 -15.41 15.91
N ARG A 107 -9.25 -14.14 16.29
CA ARG A 107 -9.08 -13.65 17.67
C ARG A 107 -10.30 -12.84 18.10
N ASP A 108 -10.46 -12.67 19.40
CA ASP A 108 -11.53 -11.86 20.00
C ASP A 108 -11.31 -10.33 19.85
N ILE A 109 -10.24 -9.91 19.17
CA ILE A 109 -10.03 -8.51 18.80
C ILE A 109 -10.77 -8.23 17.49
N PRO A 110 -11.69 -7.25 17.43
CA PRO A 110 -12.52 -7.01 16.26
C PRO A 110 -11.71 -6.79 14.98
N ALA A 111 -12.16 -7.39 13.87
CA ALA A 111 -11.52 -7.34 12.54
C ALA A 111 -10.07 -7.84 12.43
N CYS A 112 -9.50 -8.41 13.50
CA CYS A 112 -8.14 -8.93 13.51
C CYS A 112 -8.09 -10.44 13.27
N TYR A 113 -7.06 -10.84 12.55
CA TYR A 113 -6.48 -12.17 12.61
C TYR A 113 -5.28 -12.18 13.57
N ASP A 114 -5.06 -13.30 14.24
CA ASP A 114 -3.87 -13.61 15.01
C ASP A 114 -2.87 -14.38 14.13
N PHE A 115 -1.63 -13.89 14.05
CA PHE A 115 -0.53 -14.58 13.39
C PHE A 115 0.46 -15.10 14.45
N PRO A 116 1.01 -16.32 14.30
CA PRO A 116 1.93 -16.89 15.29
C PRO A 116 3.11 -15.97 15.63
N SER A 117 3.15 -15.47 16.87
CA SER A 117 4.12 -14.48 17.36
C SER A 117 5.16 -15.04 18.35
N THR A 118 5.02 -16.31 18.76
CA THR A 118 5.85 -16.90 19.81
C THR A 118 7.34 -16.75 19.53
N GLY A 119 8.05 -16.14 20.46
CA GLY A 119 9.50 -15.98 20.43
C GLY A 119 10.00 -14.70 19.75
N TRP A 120 9.12 -13.83 19.23
CA TRP A 120 9.55 -12.58 18.59
C TRP A 120 8.61 -11.39 18.80
N ALA A 121 7.35 -11.60 19.18
CA ALA A 121 6.41 -10.54 19.55
C ALA A 121 5.46 -11.03 20.65
N SER A 122 4.82 -10.08 21.35
CA SER A 122 3.75 -10.39 22.31
C SER A 122 2.52 -10.83 21.54
N ASP A 123 2.11 -10.02 20.57
CA ASP A 123 1.00 -10.31 19.66
C ASP A 123 1.35 -9.86 18.24
N CYS A 124 0.86 -10.59 17.24
CA CYS A 124 0.93 -10.16 15.85
C CYS A 124 -0.45 -10.23 15.22
N LEU A 125 -1.05 -9.06 15.00
CA LEU A 125 -2.41 -8.91 14.53
C LEU A 125 -2.40 -8.46 13.07
N ILE A 126 -3.19 -9.14 12.24
CA ILE A 126 -3.34 -8.80 10.82
C ILE A 126 -4.78 -8.40 10.56
N VAL A 127 -4.97 -7.16 10.13
CA VAL A 127 -6.25 -6.65 9.65
C VAL A 127 -6.25 -6.74 8.13
N CYS A 128 -7.32 -7.29 7.55
CA CYS A 128 -7.53 -7.28 6.11
C CYS A 128 -9.00 -7.05 5.79
N LYS A 129 -9.28 -6.55 4.58
CA LYS A 129 -10.63 -6.19 4.14
C LYS A 129 -11.66 -7.30 4.39
N ARG A 130 -11.30 -8.55 4.13
CA ARG A 130 -12.19 -9.71 4.34
C ARG A 130 -12.70 -9.78 5.78
N ARG A 131 -11.81 -9.63 6.77
CA ARG A 131 -12.19 -9.71 8.17
C ARG A 131 -12.97 -8.51 8.64
N VAL A 132 -12.63 -7.32 8.17
CA VAL A 132 -13.34 -6.10 8.55
C VAL A 132 -14.82 -6.19 8.17
N LEU A 133 -15.13 -6.73 6.99
CA LEU A 133 -16.50 -6.91 6.49
C LEU A 133 -17.33 -7.94 7.28
N GLU A 134 -16.74 -8.70 8.20
CA GLU A 134 -17.49 -9.59 9.09
C GLU A 134 -18.05 -8.85 10.31
N TYR A 135 -17.59 -7.62 10.56
CA TYR A 135 -17.96 -6.80 11.73
C TYR A 135 -18.77 -5.56 11.32
N THR A 136 -19.21 -5.48 10.07
CA THR A 136 -19.92 -4.32 9.52
C THR A 136 -21.43 -4.30 9.78
N ASP A 137 -21.98 -5.41 10.27
CA ASP A 137 -23.42 -5.61 10.45
C ASP A 137 -23.90 -5.34 11.89
N THR A 138 -22.99 -5.08 12.82
CA THR A 138 -23.30 -4.84 14.24
C THR A 138 -23.22 -3.35 14.58
N MET A 139 -24.36 -2.75 14.95
CA MET A 139 -24.45 -1.34 15.36
C MET A 139 -24.64 -1.22 16.88
N PRO A 140 -24.01 -0.23 17.55
CA PRO A 140 -23.03 0.72 17.02
C PRO A 140 -21.66 0.07 16.75
N LEU A 141 -20.94 0.55 15.73
CA LEU A 141 -19.61 0.03 15.41
C LEU A 141 -18.58 0.46 16.47
N ASN A 142 -17.71 -0.46 16.85
CA ASN A 142 -16.48 -0.11 17.56
C ASN A 142 -15.63 0.81 16.65
N PRO A 143 -15.08 1.95 17.12
CA PRO A 143 -14.30 2.90 16.32
C PRO A 143 -13.13 2.31 15.52
N PHE A 144 -12.61 1.16 15.93
CA PHE A 144 -11.58 0.43 15.20
C PHE A 144 -12.09 -0.18 13.89
N ILE A 145 -13.36 -0.59 13.82
CA ILE A 145 -13.97 -1.14 12.60
C ILE A 145 -14.05 -0.11 11.47
N PRO A 146 -14.63 1.08 11.64
CA PRO A 146 -14.65 2.09 10.57
C PRO A 146 -13.24 2.56 10.21
N LEU A 147 -12.32 2.66 11.18
CA LEU A 147 -10.90 2.95 10.90
C LEU A 147 -10.26 1.89 10.00
N THR A 148 -10.38 0.62 10.35
CA THR A 148 -9.79 -0.46 9.56
C THR A 148 -10.48 -0.66 8.23
N LEU A 149 -11.80 -0.42 8.14
CA LEU A 149 -12.54 -0.42 6.90
C LEU A 149 -12.05 0.68 5.97
N PHE A 150 -11.85 1.89 6.50
CA PHE A 150 -11.31 3.01 5.76
C PHE A 150 -9.91 2.71 5.25
N LEU A 151 -9.02 2.21 6.11
CA LEU A 151 -7.62 1.95 5.74
C LEU A 151 -7.42 0.76 4.80
N THR A 152 -8.31 -0.24 4.84
CA THR A 152 -8.27 -1.41 3.95
C THR A 152 -9.10 -1.24 2.68
N SER A 153 -9.86 -0.15 2.56
CA SER A 153 -10.58 0.20 1.34
C SER A 153 -9.70 1.11 0.48
N ARG A 154 -9.54 0.73 -0.79
CA ARG A 154 -8.82 1.56 -1.76
C ARG A 154 -9.66 2.74 -2.14
N GLU A 155 -10.87 2.51 -2.63
CA GLU A 155 -11.82 3.59 -2.91
C GLU A 155 -12.77 3.73 -1.73
N LEU A 156 -13.28 4.95 -1.54
CA LEU A 156 -14.48 5.22 -0.75
C LEU A 156 -15.66 4.49 -1.43
N THR A 157 -15.67 3.18 -1.28
CA THR A 157 -16.64 2.30 -1.89
C THR A 157 -18.01 2.65 -1.34
N ARG A 158 -19.06 2.25 -2.07
CA ARG A 158 -20.46 2.37 -1.63
C ARG A 158 -20.67 1.97 -0.16
N ASN A 159 -19.83 1.08 0.38
CA ASN A 159 -19.85 0.65 1.78
C ASN A 159 -19.51 1.76 2.77
N CYS A 160 -18.63 2.71 2.45
CA CYS A 160 -18.37 3.84 3.33
C CYS A 160 -19.54 4.84 3.35
N LEU A 161 -20.38 4.87 2.29
CA LEU A 161 -21.62 5.64 2.29
C LEU A 161 -22.66 5.10 3.30
N ILE A 162 -22.61 3.80 3.61
CA ILE A 162 -23.50 3.16 4.59
C ILE A 162 -23.20 3.65 6.02
N TYR A 163 -21.99 4.15 6.27
CA TYR A 163 -21.52 4.62 7.57
C TYR A 163 -21.31 6.13 7.63
N GLN A 164 -22.02 6.90 6.79
CA GLN A 164 -21.90 8.36 6.78
C GLN A 164 -22.22 9.02 8.13
N ASP A 165 -23.08 8.40 8.92
CA ASP A 165 -23.47 8.91 10.25
C ASP A 165 -22.53 8.41 11.36
N ASP A 166 -21.57 7.52 11.06
CA ASP A 166 -20.60 7.05 12.05
C ASP A 166 -19.60 8.19 12.40
N PRO A 167 -19.44 8.54 13.69
CA PRO A 167 -18.56 9.63 14.10
C PRO A 167 -17.08 9.42 13.73
N THR A 168 -16.63 8.17 13.65
CA THR A 168 -15.24 7.85 13.29
C THR A 168 -15.04 8.00 11.78
N MET A 169 -15.98 7.53 10.96
CA MET A 169 -15.95 7.76 9.51
C MET A 169 -15.98 9.25 9.18
N GLN A 170 -16.90 10.02 9.76
CA GLN A 170 -16.97 11.48 9.55
C GLN A 170 -15.64 12.17 9.88
N TYR A 171 -15.00 11.77 10.98
CA TYR A 171 -13.69 12.27 11.36
C TYR A 171 -12.61 11.92 10.33
N LEU A 172 -12.56 10.66 9.87
CA LEU A 172 -11.60 10.19 8.86
C LEU A 172 -11.75 10.94 7.54
N TYR A 173 -12.98 11.17 7.09
CA TYR A 173 -13.28 11.98 5.92
C TYR A 173 -12.78 13.42 6.08
N THR A 174 -13.09 14.05 7.21
CA THR A 174 -12.65 15.41 7.51
C THR A 174 -11.13 15.52 7.50
N LEU A 175 -10.44 14.54 8.11
CA LEU A 175 -8.98 14.48 8.14
C LEU A 175 -8.38 14.38 6.73
N VAL A 176 -8.97 13.54 5.87
CA VAL A 176 -8.55 13.39 4.47
C VAL A 176 -8.78 14.69 3.69
N SER A 177 -9.92 15.35 3.87
CA SER A 177 -10.21 16.66 3.26
C SER A 177 -9.18 17.71 3.66
N HIS A 178 -8.80 17.77 4.94
CA HIS A 178 -7.72 18.67 5.39
C HIS A 178 -6.37 18.34 4.76
N PHE A 179 -6.00 17.06 4.67
CA PHE A 179 -4.77 16.67 3.99
C PHE A 179 -4.77 17.05 2.50
N HIS A 180 -5.91 16.96 1.82
CA HIS A 180 -6.04 17.39 0.43
C HIS A 180 -5.95 18.92 0.28
N GLN A 181 -6.63 19.68 1.15
CA GLN A 181 -6.55 21.15 1.14
C GLN A 181 -5.13 21.64 1.40
N ASN A 182 -4.43 21.05 2.37
CA ASN A 182 -3.05 21.40 2.67
C ASN A 182 -2.06 20.98 1.56
N ARG A 183 -2.42 19.99 0.73
CA ARG A 183 -1.61 19.56 -0.42
C ARG A 183 -1.85 20.35 -1.70
N LEU A 184 -3.04 20.93 -1.87
CA LEU A 184 -3.43 21.71 -3.06
C LEU A 184 -3.03 23.18 -2.99
N GLY A 185 -2.36 23.63 -1.93
CA GLY A 185 -1.65 24.90 -1.97
C GLY A 185 -0.47 24.77 -2.94
N ASP A 186 -0.61 25.24 -4.17
CA ASP A 186 0.44 25.24 -5.21
C ASP A 186 1.80 25.74 -4.69
N GLN A 187 1.77 26.62 -3.68
CA GLN A 187 2.92 27.15 -2.96
C GLN A 187 3.78 26.05 -2.28
N HIS A 188 3.18 25.03 -1.67
CA HIS A 188 3.93 24.02 -0.91
C HIS A 188 4.71 23.07 -1.84
N ILE A 189 4.17 22.76 -3.03
CA ILE A 189 4.89 21.95 -4.03
C ILE A 189 6.04 22.77 -4.62
N THR A 190 5.82 24.05 -4.92
CA THR A 190 6.88 24.94 -5.40
C THR A 190 7.97 25.13 -4.35
N ASP A 191 7.61 25.30 -3.08
CA ASP A 191 8.57 25.42 -1.97
C ASP A 191 9.39 24.13 -1.76
N ILE A 192 8.75 22.95 -1.87
CA ILE A 192 9.46 21.66 -1.83
C ILE A 192 10.42 21.52 -3.01
N LEU A 193 9.97 21.86 -4.22
CA LEU A 193 10.80 21.80 -5.42
C LEU A 193 11.97 22.79 -5.32
N ALA A 194 11.72 24.01 -4.84
CA ALA A 194 12.76 25.01 -4.59
C ALA A 194 13.79 24.48 -3.59
N GLN A 195 13.36 23.95 -2.44
CA GLN A 195 14.26 23.39 -1.43
C GLN A 195 15.10 22.23 -1.98
N VAL A 196 14.50 21.36 -2.80
CA VAL A 196 15.21 20.25 -3.45
C VAL A 196 16.27 20.77 -4.42
N LEU A 197 15.92 21.77 -5.23
CA LEU A 197 16.83 22.38 -6.19
C LEU A 197 17.97 23.11 -5.49
N ASP A 198 17.69 23.90 -4.45
CA ASP A 198 18.70 24.63 -3.67
C ASP A 198 19.69 23.67 -2.98
N THR A 199 19.18 22.56 -2.43
CA THR A 199 20.03 21.54 -1.80
C THR A 199 20.94 20.85 -2.83
N GLN A 200 20.41 20.58 -4.03
CA GLN A 200 21.21 19.99 -5.10
C GLN A 200 22.27 20.97 -5.61
N ASP A 201 21.89 22.22 -5.83
CA ASP A 201 22.81 23.26 -6.31
C ASP A 201 23.97 23.45 -5.34
N HIS A 202 23.68 23.58 -4.03
CA HIS A 202 24.70 23.71 -2.99
C HIS A 202 25.72 22.58 -2.99
N GLU A 203 25.28 21.32 -3.07
CA GLU A 203 26.18 20.18 -3.04
C GLU A 203 26.95 20.02 -4.37
N HIS A 204 26.38 20.46 -5.50
CA HIS A 204 27.10 20.54 -6.78
C HIS A 204 28.19 21.63 -6.74
N THR A 205 27.93 22.79 -6.15
CA THR A 205 28.93 23.84 -5.92
C THR A 205 30.08 23.31 -5.06
N LYS A 206 29.77 22.60 -3.98
CA LYS A 206 30.78 22.00 -3.09
C LYS A 206 31.65 20.96 -3.79
N LEU A 207 31.09 20.19 -4.72
CA LEU A 207 31.87 19.26 -5.55
C LEU A 207 32.79 20.00 -6.52
N LEU A 208 32.32 21.09 -7.14
CA LEU A 208 33.15 21.94 -7.99
C LEU A 208 34.32 22.55 -7.20
N GLU A 209 34.07 23.10 -6.01
CA GLU A 209 35.13 23.64 -5.15
C GLU A 209 36.19 22.59 -4.78
N LEU A 210 35.77 21.36 -4.49
CA LEU A 210 36.72 20.28 -4.19
C LEU A 210 37.58 19.91 -5.41
N VAL A 211 37.02 19.99 -6.62
CA VAL A 211 37.76 19.78 -7.88
C VAL A 211 38.72 20.93 -8.13
N ASP A 212 38.27 22.17 -7.99
CA ASP A 212 39.07 23.38 -8.21
C ASP A 212 40.24 23.49 -7.22
N GLN A 213 40.04 23.00 -5.99
CA GLN A 213 41.09 22.94 -4.96
C GLN A 213 42.09 21.79 -5.16
N ASN A 214 42.02 21.04 -6.28
CA ASN A 214 42.82 19.83 -6.53
C ASN A 214 42.79 18.84 -5.35
N SER A 215 41.62 18.72 -4.71
CA SER A 215 41.44 17.80 -3.59
C SER A 215 41.73 16.36 -4.01
N SER A 216 42.19 15.54 -3.05
CA SER A 216 42.54 14.16 -3.37
C SER A 216 41.36 13.40 -4.01
N PRO A 217 41.61 12.49 -4.98
CA PRO A 217 40.55 11.70 -5.60
C PRO A 217 39.70 10.91 -4.60
N LYS A 218 40.27 10.52 -3.45
CA LYS A 218 39.56 9.85 -2.35
C LYS A 218 38.56 10.78 -1.66
N THR A 219 38.90 12.05 -1.48
CA THR A 219 38.03 13.07 -0.87
C THR A 219 36.84 13.35 -1.77
N VAL A 220 37.07 13.54 -3.07
CA VAL A 220 36.03 13.76 -4.08
C VAL A 220 35.10 12.55 -4.18
N ALA A 221 35.65 11.33 -4.24
CA ALA A 221 34.85 10.10 -4.26
C ALA A 221 33.97 9.92 -3.02
N LYS A 222 34.46 10.32 -1.83
CA LYS A 222 33.67 10.30 -0.59
C LYS A 222 32.52 11.30 -0.63
N ALA A 223 32.76 12.51 -1.14
CA ALA A 223 31.72 13.53 -1.30
C ALA A 223 30.62 13.07 -2.27
N ILE A 224 31.00 12.47 -3.40
CA ILE A 224 30.04 11.89 -4.37
C ILE A 224 29.18 10.80 -3.73
N LYS A 225 29.78 9.90 -2.94
CA LYS A 225 28.99 8.85 -2.25
C LYS A 225 28.01 9.44 -1.23
N ASN A 226 28.42 10.47 -0.50
CA ASN A 226 27.53 11.17 0.43
C ASN A 226 26.35 11.83 -0.30
N LEU A 227 26.61 12.53 -1.41
CA LEU A 227 25.58 13.14 -2.27
C LEU A 227 24.59 12.07 -2.76
N GLN A 228 25.09 10.92 -3.22
CA GLN A 228 24.23 9.81 -3.66
C GLN A 228 23.35 9.31 -2.52
N SER A 229 23.90 9.08 -1.33
CA SER A 229 23.13 8.66 -0.15
C SER A 229 22.05 9.67 0.25
N GLN A 230 22.36 10.97 0.21
CA GLN A 230 21.40 12.04 0.47
C GLN A 230 20.30 12.09 -0.59
N ASN A 231 20.64 11.99 -1.87
CA ASN A 231 19.66 11.92 -2.96
C ASN A 231 18.75 10.68 -2.82
N TYR A 232 19.27 9.54 -2.40
CA TYR A 232 18.45 8.36 -2.09
C TYR A 232 17.53 8.56 -0.88
N ALA A 233 17.97 9.29 0.15
CA ALA A 233 17.13 9.65 1.29
C ALA A 233 16.02 10.62 0.88
N MET A 234 16.35 11.64 0.08
CA MET A 234 15.41 12.65 -0.39
C MET A 234 14.39 12.07 -1.37
N LYS A 235 14.82 11.23 -2.31
CA LYS A 235 13.93 10.46 -3.18
C LYS A 235 12.95 9.62 -2.36
N ARG A 236 13.41 8.91 -1.33
CA ARG A 236 12.52 8.13 -0.45
C ARG A 236 11.50 9.03 0.26
N LYS A 237 11.94 10.15 0.83
CA LYS A 237 11.07 11.14 1.50
C LYS A 237 9.89 11.59 0.64
N TYR A 238 10.10 11.75 -0.67
CA TYR A 238 9.06 12.25 -1.58
C TYR A 238 8.40 11.16 -2.45
N THR A 239 8.90 9.91 -2.44
CA THR A 239 8.26 8.78 -3.15
C THR A 239 7.11 8.17 -2.33
N ASP A 240 7.11 8.31 -1.00
CA ASP A 240 6.00 7.87 -0.12
C ASP A 240 4.77 8.82 -0.17
N VAL A 241 4.82 9.86 -0.99
CA VAL A 241 3.73 10.82 -1.21
C VAL A 241 2.82 10.27 -2.31
N ASP A 242 2.04 9.22 -2.03
CA ASP A 242 1.05 8.68 -2.98
C ASP A 242 0.13 9.80 -3.50
N LEU A 243 0.10 9.95 -4.82
CA LEU A 243 -0.87 10.77 -5.57
C LEU A 243 -2.17 9.97 -5.65
N TRP A 244 -3.14 10.30 -4.79
CA TRP A 244 -4.51 9.81 -4.93
C TRP A 244 -5.26 10.70 -5.94
N PRO A 245 -6.08 10.15 -6.84
CA PRO A 245 -6.90 10.96 -7.72
C PRO A 245 -7.85 11.82 -6.89
N SER A 246 -7.74 13.13 -7.08
CA SER A 246 -8.58 14.16 -6.48
C SER A 246 -10.07 13.86 -6.68
N PHE A 247 -10.83 13.80 -5.59
CA PHE A 247 -12.29 13.82 -5.64
C PHE A 247 -12.78 15.27 -5.44
N ILE A 248 -13.53 15.76 -6.42
CA ILE A 248 -14.45 16.89 -6.24
C ILE A 248 -15.76 16.28 -5.73
N PRO A 249 -16.27 16.65 -4.54
CA PRO A 249 -17.60 16.22 -4.12
C PRO A 249 -18.63 16.98 -4.96
N THR A 250 -19.37 16.28 -5.81
CA THR A 250 -20.54 16.87 -6.46
C THR A 250 -21.65 16.97 -5.41
N ASN A 251 -22.02 18.21 -5.08
CA ASN A 251 -23.14 18.51 -4.19
C ASN A 251 -24.40 17.79 -4.66
N ILE A 252 -25.01 17.03 -3.75
CA ILE A 252 -26.34 16.45 -3.93
C ILE A 252 -27.34 17.61 -3.90
N SER A 253 -27.97 17.89 -5.04
CA SER A 253 -29.25 18.60 -5.08
C SER A 253 -30.29 17.71 -5.73
N THR A 254 -31.28 17.40 -4.92
CA THR A 254 -32.50 16.66 -5.19
C THR A 254 -33.33 17.38 -6.24
N THR A 255 -33.60 16.75 -7.38
CA THR A 255 -34.88 16.87 -8.08
C THR A 255 -35.11 15.63 -8.92
N ALA A 256 -36.19 14.91 -8.62
CA ALA A 256 -36.69 13.81 -9.42
C ALA A 256 -37.20 14.33 -10.77
N ALA A 257 -36.78 13.68 -11.86
CA ALA A 257 -37.50 13.71 -13.12
C ALA A 257 -37.29 12.38 -13.86
N THR A 258 -38.40 11.65 -13.97
CA THR A 258 -38.61 10.48 -14.83
C THR A 258 -38.29 10.78 -16.29
N ALA A 259 -37.43 9.97 -16.90
CA ALA A 259 -37.40 9.78 -18.35
C ALA A 259 -36.91 8.37 -18.68
N THR A 260 -37.84 7.56 -19.17
CA THR A 260 -37.66 6.24 -19.77
C THR A 260 -37.10 6.40 -21.18
N ALA A 261 -35.96 5.78 -21.51
CA ALA A 261 -35.66 5.37 -22.89
C ALA A 261 -34.43 4.43 -22.98
N ALA A 262 -34.68 3.29 -23.64
CA ALA A 262 -33.79 2.45 -24.45
C ALA A 262 -32.59 1.75 -23.78
N ALA A 263 -32.75 0.42 -23.69
CA ALA A 263 -31.74 -0.55 -23.30
C ALA A 263 -30.61 -0.68 -24.32
N ASP A 264 -29.37 -0.73 -23.82
CA ASP A 264 -28.18 -1.19 -24.53
C ASP A 264 -27.51 -2.24 -23.62
N PRO A 265 -27.45 -3.54 -23.98
CA PRO A 265 -26.90 -4.55 -23.10
C PRO A 265 -25.39 -4.62 -23.28
N THR A 266 -24.66 -3.82 -22.49
CA THR A 266 -23.22 -4.09 -22.29
C THR A 266 -23.10 -5.25 -21.31
N ILE A 267 -23.12 -6.47 -21.85
CA ILE A 267 -22.79 -7.69 -21.11
C ILE A 267 -21.30 -7.62 -20.79
N SER A 268 -20.99 -7.25 -19.54
CA SER A 268 -19.72 -7.52 -18.88
C SER A 268 -19.67 -9.02 -18.58
N GLU A 269 -19.11 -9.82 -19.48
CA GLU A 269 -18.78 -11.21 -19.18
C GLU A 269 -17.61 -11.25 -18.19
N ASP A 270 -17.96 -11.57 -16.94
CA ASP A 270 -17.05 -12.03 -15.90
C ASP A 270 -16.23 -13.22 -16.42
N ILE A 271 -14.91 -13.07 -16.45
CA ILE A 271 -14.03 -14.22 -16.70
C ILE A 271 -13.86 -14.96 -15.37
N ASP A 272 -14.64 -16.01 -15.21
CA ASP A 272 -14.48 -17.00 -14.15
C ASP A 272 -13.11 -17.70 -14.29
N PHE A 273 -12.27 -17.58 -13.26
CA PHE A 273 -10.96 -18.23 -13.17
C PHE A 273 -10.91 -19.15 -11.95
N THR A 274 -11.80 -20.14 -11.90
CA THR A 274 -11.60 -21.33 -11.06
C THR A 274 -10.84 -22.41 -11.83
N LEU A 275 -9.50 -22.37 -11.82
CA LEU A 275 -8.69 -23.58 -11.96
C LEU A 275 -7.30 -23.43 -11.34
N GLU A 276 -6.95 -24.42 -10.53
CA GLU A 276 -5.75 -24.52 -9.72
C GLU A 276 -4.42 -24.38 -10.53
N SER A 277 -3.46 -23.69 -9.94
CA SER A 277 -2.02 -23.67 -10.30
C SER A 277 -1.54 -23.02 -11.61
N VAL A 278 -2.31 -22.12 -12.24
CA VAL A 278 -1.83 -21.43 -13.45
C VAL A 278 -0.79 -20.35 -13.10
N THR A 279 0.45 -20.52 -13.59
CA THR A 279 1.56 -19.58 -13.37
C THR A 279 1.27 -18.21 -14.01
N LEU A 280 1.90 -17.13 -13.51
CA LEU A 280 1.74 -15.78 -14.10
C LEU A 280 2.04 -15.77 -15.61
N TYR A 281 3.01 -16.59 -16.03
CA TYR A 281 3.35 -16.80 -17.43
C TYR A 281 2.15 -17.36 -18.22
N GLU A 282 1.53 -18.44 -17.74
CA GLU A 282 0.39 -19.06 -18.41
C GLU A 282 -0.85 -18.16 -18.42
N ARG A 283 -1.13 -17.42 -17.33
CA ARG A 283 -2.22 -16.43 -17.31
C ARG A 283 -2.01 -15.35 -18.36
N GLY A 284 -0.78 -14.86 -18.50
CA GLY A 284 -0.42 -13.90 -19.54
C GLY A 284 -0.60 -14.47 -20.95
N MET A 285 -0.23 -15.74 -21.17
CA MET A 285 -0.39 -16.37 -22.48
C MET A 285 -1.86 -16.63 -22.84
N ILE A 286 -2.68 -17.06 -21.87
CA ILE A 286 -4.13 -17.24 -22.04
C ILE A 286 -4.80 -15.90 -22.35
N PHE A 287 -4.44 -14.83 -21.63
CA PHE A 287 -4.93 -13.48 -21.93
C PHE A 287 -4.58 -13.05 -23.36
N ALA A 288 -3.33 -13.24 -23.80
CA ALA A 288 -2.93 -12.89 -25.16
C ALA A 288 -3.65 -13.74 -26.23
N GLU A 289 -3.97 -14.99 -25.94
CA GLU A 289 -4.74 -15.89 -26.81
C GLU A 289 -6.20 -15.41 -26.94
N ASN A 290 -6.85 -15.10 -25.81
CA ASN A 290 -8.21 -14.58 -25.76
C ASN A 290 -8.31 -13.21 -26.47
N TYR A 291 -7.36 -12.30 -26.19
CA TYR A 291 -7.31 -10.99 -26.84
C TYR A 291 -7.19 -11.13 -28.36
N LYS A 292 -6.37 -12.07 -28.85
CA LYS A 292 -6.27 -12.37 -30.28
C LYS A 292 -7.59 -12.89 -30.85
N HIS A 293 -8.24 -13.81 -30.15
CA HIS A 293 -9.51 -14.39 -30.59
C HIS A 293 -10.63 -13.36 -30.68
N THR A 294 -10.83 -12.56 -29.64
CA THR A 294 -11.82 -11.46 -29.62
C THR A 294 -11.57 -10.45 -30.73
N ARG A 295 -10.31 -10.15 -31.03
CA ARG A 295 -9.96 -9.23 -32.13
C ARG A 295 -10.29 -9.82 -33.51
N MET A 296 -10.08 -11.13 -33.70
CA MET A 296 -10.45 -11.82 -34.93
C MET A 296 -11.97 -11.89 -35.13
N GLN A 297 -12.73 -12.10 -34.04
CA GLN A 297 -14.20 -12.04 -34.07
C GLN A 297 -14.72 -10.65 -34.47
N LYS A 298 -14.00 -9.58 -34.09
CA LYS A 298 -14.27 -8.20 -34.52
C LYS A 298 -13.81 -7.88 -35.96
N GLY A 299 -13.44 -8.89 -36.75
CA GLY A 299 -13.11 -8.75 -38.17
C GLY A 299 -11.66 -8.33 -38.49
N PHE A 300 -10.80 -8.18 -37.49
CA PHE A 300 -9.41 -7.79 -37.73
C PHE A 300 -8.53 -9.00 -38.10
N LYS A 301 -7.82 -8.89 -39.23
CA LYS A 301 -6.95 -9.98 -39.75
C LYS A 301 -5.63 -10.17 -39.01
N ARG A 302 -5.17 -9.17 -38.24
CA ARG A 302 -3.86 -9.19 -37.56
C ARG A 302 -3.97 -8.80 -36.10
N MET A 303 -3.10 -9.40 -35.30
CA MET A 303 -2.94 -9.10 -33.88
C MET A 303 -2.23 -7.76 -33.70
N ASP A 304 -2.76 -6.93 -32.80
CA ASP A 304 -2.11 -5.70 -32.36
C ASP A 304 -1.39 -5.96 -31.04
N TRP A 305 -0.10 -6.24 -31.18
CA TRP A 305 0.77 -6.59 -30.06
C TRP A 305 1.02 -5.41 -29.13
N SER A 306 0.97 -4.17 -29.64
CA SER A 306 1.18 -2.97 -28.84
C SER A 306 0.00 -2.73 -27.90
N ALA A 307 -1.23 -2.81 -28.44
CA ALA A 307 -2.45 -2.68 -27.64
C ALA A 307 -2.60 -3.84 -26.63
N CYS A 308 -2.35 -5.08 -27.07
CA CYS A 308 -2.39 -6.24 -26.19
C CYS A 308 -1.35 -6.13 -25.06
N TYR A 309 -0.12 -5.71 -25.38
CA TYR A 309 0.94 -5.52 -24.39
C TYR A 309 0.58 -4.44 -23.39
N SER A 310 0.11 -3.28 -23.86
CA SER A 310 -0.28 -2.16 -22.99
C SER A 310 -1.38 -2.57 -22.01
N LYS A 311 -2.43 -3.25 -22.51
CA LYS A 311 -3.51 -3.76 -21.65
C LYS A 311 -3.03 -4.82 -20.66
N GLY A 312 -2.13 -5.71 -21.08
CA GLY A 312 -1.58 -6.71 -20.17
C GLY A 312 -0.60 -6.15 -19.14
N ILE A 313 0.08 -5.03 -19.40
CA ILE A 313 0.88 -4.30 -18.40
C ILE A 313 -0.04 -3.63 -17.37
N GLU A 314 -1.13 -2.99 -17.82
CA GLU A 314 -2.16 -2.41 -16.95
C GLU A 314 -2.75 -3.47 -16.00
N LEU A 315 -3.05 -4.65 -16.53
CA LEU A 315 -3.57 -5.79 -15.77
C LEU A 315 -2.48 -6.56 -14.99
N LYS A 316 -1.22 -6.10 -15.01
CA LYS A 316 -0.05 -6.74 -14.37
C LYS A 316 0.17 -8.22 -14.79
N LEU A 317 -0.29 -8.59 -15.98
CA LEU A 317 -0.15 -9.92 -16.57
C LEU A 317 1.20 -10.10 -17.28
N PHE A 318 1.87 -9.02 -17.67
CA PHE A 318 3.15 -9.04 -18.38
C PHE A 318 4.28 -8.41 -17.59
N LYS A 319 5.49 -9.00 -17.71
CA LYS A 319 6.76 -8.46 -17.18
C LYS A 319 7.81 -8.25 -18.29
N TYR A 320 7.36 -8.25 -19.55
CA TYR A 320 8.24 -8.10 -20.70
C TYR A 320 8.62 -6.63 -20.88
N LYS A 321 9.78 -6.36 -21.50
CA LYS A 321 10.25 -4.99 -21.75
C LYS A 321 9.60 -4.34 -22.99
N SER A 322 8.97 -5.13 -23.86
CA SER A 322 8.33 -4.65 -25.08
C SER A 322 7.29 -5.62 -25.64
N ALA A 323 6.41 -5.09 -26.50
CA ALA A 323 5.42 -5.87 -27.24
C ALA A 323 6.05 -6.93 -28.17
N ASP A 324 7.24 -6.69 -28.72
CA ASP A 324 7.94 -7.67 -29.56
C ASP A 324 8.41 -8.90 -28.76
N ILE A 325 8.85 -8.70 -27.52
CA ILE A 325 9.22 -9.81 -26.63
C ILE A 325 7.98 -10.63 -26.29
N LEU A 326 6.85 -9.98 -26.00
CA LEU A 326 5.56 -10.66 -25.79
C LEU A 326 5.17 -11.51 -27.01
N ARG A 327 5.22 -10.95 -28.21
CA ARG A 327 4.92 -11.67 -29.46
C ARG A 327 5.79 -12.93 -29.62
N ASN A 328 7.09 -12.80 -29.35
CA ASN A 328 8.03 -13.92 -29.47
C ASN A 328 7.73 -15.03 -28.46
N GLN A 329 7.39 -14.67 -27.22
CA GLN A 329 7.01 -15.65 -26.19
C GLN A 329 5.69 -16.33 -26.52
N PHE A 330 4.69 -15.58 -26.98
CA PHE A 330 3.42 -16.13 -27.41
C PHE A 330 3.58 -17.13 -28.57
N ASN A 331 4.41 -16.82 -29.56
CA ASN A 331 4.67 -17.73 -30.67
C ASN A 331 5.34 -19.05 -30.20
N LYS A 332 6.25 -18.97 -29.22
CA LYS A 332 6.84 -20.16 -28.59
C LYS A 332 5.80 -20.96 -27.81
N TYR A 333 4.94 -20.28 -27.06
CA TYR A 333 3.83 -20.90 -26.32
C TYR A 333 2.89 -21.68 -27.24
N ILE A 334 2.41 -21.07 -28.33
CA ILE A 334 1.53 -21.74 -29.30
C ILE A 334 2.24 -22.92 -29.99
N LYS A 335 3.52 -22.78 -30.33
CA LYS A 335 4.31 -23.88 -30.93
C LYS A 335 4.43 -25.07 -29.98
N ASN A 336 4.65 -24.81 -28.69
CA ASN A 336 4.74 -25.85 -27.67
C ASN A 336 3.37 -26.48 -27.34
N LYS A 337 2.29 -25.68 -27.36
CA LYS A 337 0.91 -26.16 -27.20
C LYS A 337 0.51 -27.13 -28.32
N LYS A 338 0.85 -26.80 -29.58
CA LYS A 338 0.60 -27.68 -30.74
C LYS A 338 1.37 -29.01 -30.67
N LYS A 339 2.59 -29.02 -30.12
CA LYS A 339 3.41 -30.24 -29.94
C LYS A 339 2.90 -31.18 -28.84
N LYS A 340 2.07 -30.70 -27.91
CA LYS A 340 1.49 -31.52 -26.83
C LYS A 340 0.15 -32.17 -27.21
N CYS A 341 -0.42 -31.80 -28.36
CA CYS A 341 -1.69 -32.33 -28.87
C CYS A 341 -1.52 -33.24 -30.11
N GLN A 342 -0.28 -33.55 -30.48
CA GLN A 342 0.11 -34.67 -31.36
C GLN A 342 0.74 -35.74 -30.49
#